data_AF-A0A2H0SWE5-F1
#
_entry.id   AF-A0A2H0SWE5-F1
#
_cell.length_a   1.000
_cell.length_b   1.000
_cell.length_c   1.000
_cell.angle_alpha   90.00
_cell.angle_beta   90.00
_cell.angle_gamma   90.00
#
_symmetry.space_group_name_H-M   'P 1'
#
loop_
_entity.id
_entity.type
_entity.pdbx_description
1 polymer ?
#
loop_
_entity_poly.entity_id
_entity_poly.type
_entity_poly.pdbx_seq_one_letter_code
_entity_poly.pdbx_strand_id
1 'polypeptide(L)'
;MHPATCSKCNKDCEVPFRPTGDKPVFCSDCFRENGGGSERRFSDRGPRPTGPSNQAQFDEVNRKLDTIIELLKADEDEDAEVEVEDSSDDESEADEA
;
A
#
# COMPACT_ATOMS: atom_id res chain seq x y z
N MET A 1 -5.42 12.28 -27.75
CA MET A 1 -6.43 13.28 -27.35
C MET A 1 -7.09 13.83 -28.60
N HIS A 2 -8.36 14.21 -28.53
CA HIS A 2 -9.11 14.80 -29.65
C HIS A 2 -9.48 16.26 -29.35
N PRO A 3 -9.27 17.19 -30.31
CA PRO A 3 -9.65 18.59 -30.13
C PRO A 3 -11.17 18.73 -30.17
N ALA A 4 -11.72 19.56 -29.29
CA ALA A 4 -13.13 19.90 -29.23
C ALA A 4 -13.32 21.32 -28.67
N THR A 5 -14.47 21.93 -28.94
CA THR A 5 -14.84 23.22 -28.37
C THR A 5 -15.91 23.01 -27.29
N CYS A 6 -15.68 23.57 -26.10
CA CYS A 6 -16.61 23.44 -24.98
C CYS A 6 -17.94 24.14 -25.28
N SER A 7 -19.05 23.41 -25.24
CA SER A 7 -20.39 23.94 -25.50
C SER A 7 -20.90 24.95 -24.45
N LYS A 8 -20.23 25.04 -23.29
CA LYS A 8 -20.59 25.97 -22.20
C LYS A 8 -19.78 27.27 -22.24
N CYS A 9 -18.46 27.18 -22.35
CA CYS A 9 -17.55 28.34 -22.28
C CYS A 9 -16.89 28.71 -23.60
N ASN A 10 -17.13 27.93 -24.68
CA ASN A 10 -16.60 28.12 -26.03
C ASN A 10 -15.06 28.17 -26.12
N LYS A 11 -14.37 27.60 -25.13
CA LYS A 11 -12.92 27.43 -25.17
C LYS A 11 -12.56 26.12 -25.86
N ASP A 12 -11.41 26.11 -26.54
CA ASP A 12 -10.83 24.89 -27.07
C ASP A 12 -10.32 24.01 -25.93
N CYS A 13 -10.60 22.71 -26.01
CA CYS A 13 -10.18 21.71 -25.05
C CYS A 13 -9.84 20.39 -25.74
N GLU A 14 -9.11 19.56 -25.02
CA GLU A 14 -8.76 18.21 -25.46
C GLU A 14 -9.56 17.18 -24.66
N VAL A 15 -10.19 16.25 -25.37
CA VAL A 15 -10.99 15.18 -24.76
C VAL A 15 -10.43 13.79 -25.13
N PRO A 16 -10.59 12.77 -24.26
CA PRO A 16 -10.05 11.43 -24.51
C PRO A 16 -10.90 10.60 -25.48
N PHE A 17 -12.07 11.10 -25.90
CA PHE A 17 -12.99 10.43 -26.81
C PHE A 17 -13.23 11.28 -28.06
N ARG A 18 -13.56 10.64 -29.18
CA ARG A 18 -13.87 11.35 -30.42
C ARG A 18 -15.26 12.00 -30.31
N PRO A 19 -15.40 13.33 -30.41
CA PRO A 19 -16.70 13.97 -30.35
C PRO A 19 -17.53 13.63 -31.60
N THR A 20 -18.75 13.12 -31.42
CA THR A 20 -19.64 12.71 -32.53
C THR A 20 -20.62 13.82 -32.96
N GLY A 21 -20.62 14.97 -32.27
CA GLY A 21 -21.52 16.10 -32.55
C GLY A 21 -22.95 15.93 -32.01
N ASP A 22 -23.36 14.71 -31.64
CA ASP A 22 -24.70 14.47 -31.10
C ASP A 22 -24.88 15.00 -29.67
N LYS A 23 -23.80 15.01 -28.86
CA LYS A 23 -23.81 15.34 -27.43
C LYS A 23 -22.86 16.53 -27.19
N PRO A 24 -23.21 17.47 -26.30
CA PRO A 24 -22.37 18.62 -26.01
C PRO A 24 -21.05 18.19 -25.36
N VAL A 25 -19.95 18.80 -25.79
CA VAL A 25 -18.63 18.56 -25.21
C VAL A 25 -18.37 19.62 -24.15
N PHE A 26 -17.84 19.23 -23.00
CA PHE A 26 -17.49 20.16 -21.93
C PHE A 26 -16.00 20.05 -21.58
N CYS A 27 -15.34 21.18 -21.36
CA CYS A 27 -14.00 21.19 -20.78
C CYS A 27 -14.05 20.69 -19.32
N SER A 28 -12.90 20.31 -18.77
CA SER A 28 -12.78 19.77 -17.40
C SER A 28 -13.44 20.66 -16.35
N ASP A 29 -13.30 21.98 -16.47
CA ASP A 29 -13.89 22.95 -15.54
C ASP A 29 -15.42 22.98 -15.64
N CYS A 30 -15.93 23.05 -16.87
CA CYS A 30 -17.37 23.08 -17.13
C CYS A 30 -18.03 21.74 -16.80
N PHE A 31 -17.34 20.62 -16.97
CA PHE A 31 -17.86 19.29 -16.62
C PHE A 31 -18.01 19.13 -15.10
N ARG A 32 -17.04 19.65 -14.33
CA ARG A 32 -17.13 19.70 -12.86
C ARG A 32 -18.32 20.55 -12.42
N GLU A 33 -18.52 21.70 -13.04
CA GLU A 33 -19.60 22.64 -12.67
C GLU A 33 -20.99 22.23 -13.16
N ASN A 34 -21.11 21.50 -14.29
CA ASN A 34 -22.39 21.19 -14.94
C ASN A 34 -22.98 19.82 -14.54
N GLY A 35 -22.42 19.12 -13.54
CA GLY A 35 -23.02 17.90 -13.00
C GLY A 35 -22.29 16.58 -13.29
N GLY A 36 -20.98 16.61 -13.55
CA GLY A 36 -20.13 15.41 -13.45
C GLY A 36 -19.92 14.92 -12.00
N GLY A 37 -20.19 15.80 -11.03
CA GLY A 37 -20.21 15.47 -9.61
C GLY A 37 -21.47 16.03 -8.99
N SER A 38 -22.59 15.34 -9.18
CA SER A 38 -23.83 15.49 -8.40
C SER A 38 -23.65 16.21 -7.03
N GLU A 39 -23.69 17.55 -7.01
CA GLU A 39 -23.97 18.33 -5.80
C GLU A 39 -25.35 17.98 -5.22
N ARG A 40 -26.17 17.24 -5.96
CA ARG A 40 -27.47 16.75 -5.50
C ARG A 40 -27.42 15.26 -5.20
N ARG A 41 -26.75 14.89 -4.09
CA ARG A 41 -27.06 13.71 -3.24
C ARG A 41 -26.07 13.44 -2.10
N PHE A 42 -25.10 14.31 -1.82
CA PHE A 42 -24.33 14.18 -0.56
C PHE A 42 -25.13 14.67 0.65
N SER A 43 -26.04 15.63 0.46
CA SER A 43 -26.87 16.15 1.55
C SER A 43 -28.06 15.25 1.93
N ASP A 44 -28.48 14.34 1.03
CA ASP A 44 -29.56 13.36 1.26
C ASP A 44 -29.05 11.95 1.61
N ARG A 45 -27.74 11.71 1.47
CA ARG A 45 -27.11 10.51 2.02
C ARG A 45 -26.68 10.86 3.42
N GLY A 46 -27.55 10.54 4.38
CA GLY A 46 -27.20 10.60 5.80
C GLY A 46 -25.85 9.93 6.10
N PRO A 47 -25.26 10.21 7.28
CA PRO A 47 -23.95 9.69 7.64
C PRO A 47 -23.86 8.20 7.31
N ARG A 48 -22.88 7.82 6.50
CA ARG A 48 -22.58 6.40 6.26
C ARG A 48 -22.41 5.76 7.63
N PRO A 49 -23.17 4.71 7.99
CA PRO A 49 -22.92 4.00 9.22
C PRO A 49 -21.51 3.44 9.11
N THR A 50 -20.57 4.02 9.83
CA THR A 50 -19.28 3.42 10.10
C THR A 50 -19.59 2.10 10.78
N GLY A 51 -19.48 1.00 10.03
CA GLY A 51 -19.64 -0.34 10.54
C GLY A 51 -18.65 -0.61 11.68
N PRO A 52 -18.79 -1.73 12.40
CA PRO A 52 -17.88 -2.06 13.49
C PRO A 52 -16.44 -2.00 12.98
N SER A 53 -15.65 -1.15 13.64
CA SER A 53 -14.25 -0.96 13.30
C SER A 53 -13.49 -2.22 13.69
N ASN A 54 -12.86 -2.88 12.73
CA ASN A 54 -11.99 -4.04 12.99
C ASN A 54 -10.67 -3.64 13.70
N GLN A 55 -10.57 -2.40 14.18
CA GLN A 55 -9.38 -1.83 14.81
C GLN A 55 -8.88 -2.68 15.97
N ALA A 56 -9.77 -3.19 16.83
CA ALA A 56 -9.38 -4.10 17.90
C ALA A 56 -8.79 -5.44 17.39
N GLN A 57 -9.29 -5.95 16.25
CA GLN A 57 -8.73 -7.16 15.63
C GLN A 57 -7.37 -6.87 14.99
N PHE A 58 -7.19 -5.70 14.39
CA PHE A 58 -5.90 -5.28 13.84
C PHE A 58 -4.86 -5.04 14.92
N ASP A 59 -5.23 -4.44 16.05
CA ASP A 59 -4.33 -4.22 17.18
C ASP A 59 -3.82 -5.55 17.76
N GLU A 60 -4.70 -6.54 17.88
CA GLU A 60 -4.33 -7.90 18.31
C GLU A 60 -3.42 -8.60 17.31
N VAL A 61 -3.66 -8.43 16.00
CA VAL A 61 -2.76 -8.95 14.96
C VAL A 61 -1.40 -8.28 15.04
N ASN A 62 -1.34 -6.96 15.21
CA ASN A 62 -0.08 -6.23 15.31
C ASN A 62 0.76 -6.69 16.51
N ARG A 63 0.16 -6.95 17.67
CA ARG A 63 0.88 -7.54 18.81
C ARG A 63 1.51 -8.89 18.48
N LYS A 64 0.79 -9.75 17.75
CA LYS A 64 1.33 -11.05 17.34
C LYS A 64 2.47 -10.90 16.34
N LEU A 65 2.38 -9.93 15.43
CA LEU A 65 3.46 -9.62 14.51
C LEU A 65 4.71 -9.16 15.27
N ASP A 66 4.56 -8.32 16.29
CA ASP A 66 5.69 -7.87 17.11
C ASP A 66 6.39 -9.04 17.81
N THR A 67 5.64 -9.99 18.38
CA THR A 67 6.20 -11.21 18.99
C THR A 67 6.95 -12.08 17.98
N ILE A 68 6.41 -12.23 16.76
CA ILE A 68 7.09 -13.00 15.71
C ILE A 68 8.37 -12.30 15.26
N ILE A 69 8.34 -10.98 15.15
CA ILE A 69 9.52 -10.17 14.79
C ILE A 69 10.60 -10.28 15.88
N GLU A 70 10.20 -10.29 17.15
CA GLU A 70 11.11 -10.48 18.28
C GLU A 70 11.78 -11.86 18.23
N LEU A 71 11.00 -12.92 17.98
CA LEU A 71 11.52 -14.28 17.87
C LEU A 71 12.47 -14.45 16.67
N LEU A 72 12.09 -13.96 15.49
CA LEU A 72 12.92 -14.09 14.29
C LEU A 72 14.21 -13.25 14.34
N LYS A 73 14.24 -12.17 15.13
CA LYS A 73 15.48 -11.42 15.38
C LYS A 73 16.41 -12.15 16.35
N ALA A 74 15.86 -12.89 17.30
CA ALA A 74 16.66 -13.68 18.23
C ALA A 74 17.40 -14.84 17.53
N ASP A 75 16.89 -15.32 16.39
CA ASP A 75 17.56 -16.31 15.55
C ASP A 75 18.77 -15.73 14.77
N GLU A 76 18.97 -14.40 14.71
CA GLU A 76 20.09 -13.77 13.99
C GLU A 76 21.34 -13.51 14.87
N ASP A 77 21.27 -13.73 16.20
CA ASP A 77 22.39 -13.51 17.14
C ASP A 77 23.16 -14.80 17.52
N GLU A 78 22.66 -16.00 17.20
CA GLU A 78 23.28 -17.29 17.59
C GLU A 78 24.19 -17.94 16.51
N ASP A 79 24.48 -17.25 15.39
CA ASP A 79 25.44 -17.71 14.37
C ASP A 79 26.84 -17.06 14.51
N ALA A 80 27.10 -16.28 15.57
CA ALA A 80 28.30 -15.43 15.67
C ALA A 80 29.47 -15.96 16.52
N GLU A 81 29.35 -17.08 17.26
CA GLU A 81 30.44 -17.60 18.09
C GLU A 81 30.63 -19.12 17.93
N VAL A 82 31.35 -19.53 16.88
CA VAL A 82 31.95 -20.88 16.79
C VAL A 82 33.48 -20.71 16.81
N GLU A 83 34.06 -20.79 18.01
CA GLU A 83 35.52 -20.91 18.18
C GLU A 83 35.94 -22.35 17.89
N VAL A 84 36.76 -22.54 16.85
CA VAL A 84 37.35 -23.84 16.48
C VAL A 84 38.63 -24.06 17.29
N GLU A 85 38.53 -24.80 18.39
CA GLU A 85 39.68 -25.36 19.10
C GLU A 85 40.00 -26.75 18.54
N ASP A 86 40.92 -26.77 17.57
CA ASP A 86 41.55 -27.98 17.04
C ASP A 86 42.47 -28.57 18.13
N SER A 87 41.92 -29.46 18.96
CA SER A 87 42.69 -30.30 19.85
C SER A 87 43.30 -31.44 19.04
N SER A 88 44.40 -31.18 18.33
CA SER A 88 45.20 -32.26 17.76
C SER A 88 45.83 -33.07 18.89
N ASP A 89 45.25 -34.25 19.10
CA ASP A 89 45.76 -35.42 19.82
C ASP A 89 47.30 -35.54 19.80
N ASP A 90 47.91 -35.65 20.99
CA ASP A 90 49.23 -36.27 21.15
C ASP A 90 49.08 -37.41 22.18
N GLU A 91 48.61 -38.56 21.70
CA GLU A 91 48.83 -39.84 22.38
C GLU A 91 50.32 -40.19 22.25
N SER A 92 51.03 -40.26 23.37
CA SER A 92 51.45 -41.56 23.94
C SER A 92 52.54 -41.40 25.01
N GLU A 93 52.24 -41.95 26.18
CA GLU A 93 53.24 -42.45 27.11
C GLU A 93 53.93 -43.67 26.49
N ALA A 94 55.27 -43.68 26.46
CA ALA A 94 56.04 -44.93 26.46
C ALA A 94 57.40 -44.68 27.14
N ASP A 95 57.42 -45.06 28.40
CA ASP A 95 58.57 -45.45 29.23
C ASP A 95 59.45 -46.47 28.48
N GLU A 96 60.77 -46.24 28.40
CA GLU A 96 61.77 -47.31 28.54
C GLU A 96 63.22 -46.78 28.64
N ALA A 97 63.88 -47.25 29.71
CA ALA A 97 65.32 -47.51 29.93
C ALA A 97 66.30 -46.36 30.28
#